data_AF-A0A7K3L192-F1
#
_entry.id   AF-A0A7K3L192-F1
#
_cell.length_a   1.000
_cell.length_b   1.000
_cell.length_c   1.000
_cell.angle_alpha   90.00
_cell.angle_beta   90.00
_cell.angle_gamma   90.00
#
_symmetry.space_group_name_H-M   'P 1'
#
loop_
_entity.id
_entity.type
_entity.pdbx_description
1 polymer ?
#
loop_
_entity_poly.entity_id
_entity_poly.type
_entity_poly.pdbx_seq_one_letter_code
_entity_poly.pdbx_strand_id
1 'polypeptide(L)'
;MPVGALLPRLREERGLTQQQLADRLYVTRQAVSRWERGETRPGIDMIKLIAAVLDVPVTLLMEMPPEGAFCQSCGMYLTRDEDRARAADGTPSDEWCAWCVKEDGSYAADCTMEEMIEFCAPMMAQANDVSPDDAVSLMGVVLPQLKRWRAE
;
A
#
# COMPACT_ATOMS: atom_id res chain seq x y z
N MET A 1 -2.16 -9.13 -9.07
CA MET A 1 -2.89 -10.41 -8.88
C MET A 1 -3.82 -10.24 -7.69
N PRO A 2 -5.07 -10.72 -7.71
CA PRO A 2 -5.98 -10.57 -6.58
C PRO A 2 -5.48 -11.33 -5.35
N VAL A 3 -5.69 -10.77 -4.17
CA VAL A 3 -5.26 -11.36 -2.88
C VAL A 3 -5.72 -12.80 -2.73
N GLY A 4 -6.95 -13.12 -3.17
CA GLY A 4 -7.49 -14.47 -3.07
C GLY A 4 -6.70 -15.54 -3.83
N ALA A 5 -6.11 -15.19 -4.98
CA ALA A 5 -5.26 -16.13 -5.74
C ALA A 5 -3.83 -16.22 -5.19
N LEU A 6 -3.36 -15.17 -4.52
CA LEU A 6 -1.99 -15.07 -4.01
C LEU A 6 -1.83 -15.68 -2.62
N LEU A 7 -2.81 -15.45 -1.73
CA LEU A 7 -2.81 -15.95 -0.35
C LEU A 7 -2.58 -17.47 -0.23
N PRO A 8 -3.24 -18.37 -0.99
CA PRO A 8 -3.02 -19.80 -0.83
C PRO A 8 -1.59 -20.20 -1.19
N ARG A 9 -0.99 -19.57 -2.21
CA ARG A 9 0.40 -19.82 -2.60
C ARG A 9 1.38 -19.42 -1.50
N LEU A 10 1.25 -18.20 -0.98
CA LEU A 10 2.11 -17.70 0.11
C LEU A 10 1.97 -18.53 1.39
N ARG A 11 0.76 -19.02 1.68
CA ARG A 11 0.47 -19.93 2.78
C ARG A 11 1.18 -21.27 2.59
N GLU A 12 1.09 -21.85 1.40
CA GLU A 12 1.69 -23.14 1.04
C GLU A 12 3.22 -23.10 1.00
N GLU A 13 3.81 -22.01 0.51
CA GLU A 13 5.25 -21.76 0.55
C GLU A 13 5.80 -21.74 1.99
N ARG A 14 4.95 -21.43 2.97
CA ARG A 14 5.27 -21.49 4.41
C ARG A 14 4.85 -22.80 5.09
N GLY A 15 4.37 -23.77 4.33
CA GLY A 15 3.95 -25.08 4.85
C GLY A 15 2.76 -25.01 5.80
N LEU A 16 1.92 -23.97 5.70
CA LEU A 16 0.77 -23.78 6.59
C LEU A 16 -0.50 -24.36 5.97
N THR A 17 -1.32 -25.00 6.79
CA THR A 17 -2.72 -25.31 6.46
C THR A 17 -3.61 -24.07 6.64
N GLN A 18 -4.80 -24.07 6.03
CA GLN A 18 -5.79 -23.00 6.25
C GLN A 18 -6.13 -22.83 7.75
N GLN A 19 -6.17 -23.94 8.51
CA GLN A 19 -6.42 -23.88 9.95
C GLN A 19 -5.27 -23.20 10.70
N GLN A 20 -4.03 -23.59 10.41
CA GLN A 20 -2.86 -23.00 11.07
C GLN A 20 -2.70 -21.51 10.74
N LEU A 21 -3.03 -21.09 9.51
CA LEU A 21 -3.06 -19.67 9.17
C LEU A 21 -4.17 -18.96 9.96
N ALA A 22 -5.36 -19.52 10.02
CA ALA A 22 -6.48 -18.96 10.77
C ALA A 22 -6.14 -18.80 12.26
N ASP A 23 -5.51 -19.80 12.87
CA ASP A 23 -5.08 -19.78 14.27
C ASP A 23 -4.08 -18.65 14.55
N ARG A 24 -3.11 -18.42 13.64
CA ARG A 24 -2.13 -17.33 13.75
C ARG A 24 -2.74 -15.94 13.54
N LEU A 25 -3.84 -15.87 12.79
CA LEU A 25 -4.56 -14.63 12.49
C LEU A 25 -5.70 -14.35 13.48
N TYR A 26 -5.96 -15.25 14.44
CA TYR A 26 -7.09 -15.18 15.37
C TYR A 26 -8.46 -15.07 14.66
N VAL A 27 -8.60 -15.78 13.53
CA VAL A 27 -9.86 -15.85 12.75
C VAL A 27 -10.31 -17.30 12.56
N THR A 28 -11.49 -17.49 11.97
CA THR A 28 -11.97 -18.83 11.64
C THR A 28 -11.31 -19.35 10.37
N ARG A 29 -11.14 -20.68 10.27
CA ARG A 29 -10.73 -21.34 9.01
C ARG A 29 -11.66 -20.97 7.85
N GLN A 30 -12.95 -20.77 8.12
CA GLN A 30 -13.93 -20.36 7.11
C GLN A 30 -13.60 -18.97 6.56
N ALA A 31 -13.16 -18.02 7.38
CA ALA A 31 -12.72 -16.70 6.91
C ALA A 31 -11.57 -16.83 5.91
N VAL A 32 -10.52 -17.58 6.25
CA VAL A 32 -9.38 -17.87 5.37
C VAL A 32 -9.85 -18.53 4.06
N SER A 33 -10.71 -19.55 4.15
CA SER A 33 -11.28 -20.23 2.98
C SER A 33 -12.07 -19.31 2.06
N ARG A 34 -12.82 -18.34 2.61
CA ARG A 34 -13.56 -17.35 1.81
C ARG A 34 -12.62 -16.34 1.14
N TRP A 35 -11.54 -15.93 1.82
CA TRP A 35 -10.49 -15.08 1.24
C TRP A 35 -9.77 -15.78 0.08
N GLU A 36 -9.31 -17.02 0.28
CA GLU A 36 -8.61 -17.78 -0.76
C GLU A 36 -9.49 -18.10 -1.97
N ARG A 37 -10.82 -18.14 -1.80
CA ARG A 37 -11.78 -18.31 -2.90
C ARG A 37 -12.25 -16.98 -3.52
N GLY A 38 -11.79 -15.84 -2.98
CA GLY A 38 -12.18 -14.52 -3.46
C GLY A 38 -13.62 -14.11 -3.14
N GLU A 39 -14.33 -14.84 -2.27
CA GLU A 39 -15.71 -14.51 -1.88
C GLU A 39 -15.81 -13.29 -0.97
N THR A 40 -14.76 -13.07 -0.17
CA THR A 40 -14.61 -11.90 0.69
C THR A 40 -13.17 -11.42 0.62
N ARG A 41 -12.92 -10.15 0.92
CA ARG A 41 -11.56 -9.60 1.04
C ARG A 41 -11.18 -9.46 2.52
N PRO A 42 -9.93 -9.74 2.91
CA PRO A 42 -9.44 -9.35 4.22
C PRO A 42 -9.41 -7.81 4.31
N GLY A 43 -9.79 -7.26 5.46
CA GLY A 43 -9.62 -5.83 5.73
C GLY A 43 -8.15 -5.43 5.84
N ILE A 44 -7.86 -4.13 5.89
CA ILE A 44 -6.48 -3.60 5.91
C ILE A 44 -5.67 -4.17 7.08
N ASP A 45 -6.21 -4.20 8.29
CA ASP A 45 -5.51 -4.76 9.45
C ASP A 45 -5.24 -6.26 9.30
N MET A 46 -6.14 -7.01 8.67
CA MET A 46 -5.91 -8.41 8.34
C MET A 46 -4.84 -8.57 7.27
N ILE A 47 -4.80 -7.69 6.27
CA ILE A 47 -3.73 -7.70 5.27
C ILE A 47 -2.37 -7.46 5.94
N LYS A 48 -2.27 -6.51 6.88
CA LYS A 48 -1.05 -6.27 7.66
C LYS A 48 -0.63 -7.49 8.47
N LEU A 49 -1.58 -8.12 9.16
CA LEU A 49 -1.30 -9.30 9.98
C LEU A 49 -0.91 -10.50 9.12
N ILE A 50 -1.57 -10.71 7.97
CA ILE A 50 -1.20 -11.72 6.98
C ILE A 50 0.22 -11.47 6.48
N ALA A 51 0.58 -10.22 6.14
CA ALA A 51 1.91 -9.85 5.69
C ALA A 51 2.98 -10.19 6.75
N ALA A 52 2.69 -9.91 8.03
CA ALA A 52 3.58 -10.23 9.13
C ALA A 52 3.70 -11.75 9.38
N VAL A 53 2.58 -12.48 9.43
CA VAL A 53 2.55 -13.93 9.65
C VAL A 53 3.22 -14.69 8.50
N LEU A 54 2.99 -14.21 7.28
CA LEU A 54 3.56 -14.73 6.07
C LEU A 54 4.82 -13.94 5.67
N ASP A 55 5.50 -13.24 6.56
CA ASP A 55 6.80 -12.57 6.33
C ASP A 55 7.03 -12.11 4.85
N VAL A 56 6.11 -11.29 4.35
CA VAL A 56 6.15 -10.71 3.00
C VAL A 56 5.87 -9.22 3.09
N PRO A 57 6.36 -8.41 2.12
CA PRO A 57 5.97 -7.01 2.04
C PRO A 57 4.46 -6.87 1.95
N VAL A 58 3.86 -5.98 2.75
CA VAL A 58 2.41 -5.75 2.73
C VAL A 58 1.91 -5.34 1.33
N THR A 59 2.76 -4.65 0.57
CA THR A 59 2.51 -4.20 -0.80
C THR A 59 2.24 -5.36 -1.76
N LEU A 60 2.76 -6.56 -1.49
CA LEU A 60 2.49 -7.76 -2.27
C LEU A 60 1.04 -8.24 -2.13
N LEU A 61 0.44 -8.01 -0.96
CA LEU A 61 -0.95 -8.36 -0.65
C LEU A 61 -1.92 -7.22 -0.97
N MET A 62 -1.41 -6.08 -1.41
CA MET A 62 -2.23 -4.98 -1.89
C MET A 62 -2.31 -5.13 -3.40
N GLU A 63 -3.47 -4.87 -4.01
CA GLU A 63 -3.64 -4.91 -5.47
C GLU A 63 -2.95 -3.70 -6.14
N MET A 64 -1.73 -3.39 -5.72
CA MET A 64 -0.88 -2.33 -6.25
C MET A 64 -0.52 -2.67 -7.70
N PRO A 65 -0.56 -1.70 -8.63
CA PRO A 65 -0.06 -1.88 -9.98
C PRO A 65 1.42 -2.31 -9.94
N PRO A 66 1.83 -3.31 -10.74
CA PRO A 66 3.08 -4.03 -10.53
C PRO A 66 4.37 -3.22 -10.69
N GLU A 67 4.39 -2.02 -11.29
CA GLU A 67 5.60 -1.18 -11.42
C GLU A 67 5.26 0.29 -11.76
N GLY A 68 6.04 1.25 -11.23
CA GLY A 68 6.22 2.61 -11.80
C GLY A 68 5.05 3.62 -11.72
N ALA A 69 4.02 3.36 -10.93
CA ALA A 69 2.82 4.20 -10.94
C ALA A 69 2.45 4.76 -9.57
N PHE A 70 3.40 5.01 -8.67
CA PHE A 70 3.12 5.66 -7.39
C PHE A 70 4.21 6.64 -6.96
N CYS A 71 3.77 7.76 -6.39
CA CYS A 71 4.63 8.80 -5.87
C CYS A 71 5.47 8.27 -4.69
N GLN A 72 6.78 8.39 -4.79
CA GLN A 72 7.77 7.98 -3.79
C GLN A 72 7.85 8.94 -2.58
N SER A 73 6.90 9.88 -2.46
CA SER A 73 6.72 10.77 -1.30
C SER A 73 5.39 10.49 -0.59
N CYS A 74 4.25 10.66 -1.27
CA CYS A 74 2.93 10.52 -0.64
C CYS A 74 2.23 9.17 -0.89
N GLY A 75 2.80 8.28 -1.71
CA GLY A 75 2.19 6.99 -2.05
C GLY A 75 1.01 7.06 -3.03
N MET A 76 0.67 8.26 -3.54
CA MET A 76 -0.42 8.46 -4.51
C MET A 76 -0.14 7.73 -5.83
N TYR A 77 -1.14 7.04 -6.39
CA TYR A 77 -1.04 6.43 -7.70
C TYR A 77 -0.94 7.48 -8.82
N LEU A 78 0.09 7.37 -9.66
CA LEU A 78 0.36 8.22 -10.82
C LEU A 78 -0.38 7.68 -12.06
N THR A 79 -1.70 7.73 -12.04
CA THR A 79 -2.54 7.19 -13.15
C THR A 79 -2.67 8.17 -14.32
N ARG A 80 -2.50 9.48 -14.08
CA ARG A 80 -2.63 10.53 -15.10
C ARG A 80 -1.32 11.29 -15.27
N ASP A 81 -0.99 11.64 -16.50
CA ASP A 81 0.21 12.42 -16.82
C ASP A 81 0.24 13.81 -16.20
N GLU A 82 -0.92 14.40 -15.93
CA GLU A 82 -1.05 15.70 -15.26
C GLU A 82 -0.72 15.66 -13.77
N ASP A 83 -0.88 14.49 -13.15
CA ASP A 83 -0.60 14.29 -11.72
C ASP A 83 0.91 14.11 -11.46
N ARG A 84 1.71 13.94 -12.52
CA ARG A 84 3.14 13.66 -12.48
C ARG A 84 3.94 14.95 -12.40
N ALA A 85 4.96 14.96 -11.54
CA ALA A 85 5.98 16.00 -11.56
C ALA A 85 6.69 16.01 -12.92
N ARG A 86 7.19 17.16 -13.35
CA ARG A 86 7.88 17.31 -14.62
C ARG A 86 9.33 17.71 -14.40
N ALA A 87 10.23 17.10 -15.17
CA ALA A 87 11.59 17.57 -15.28
C ALA A 87 11.64 18.90 -16.05
N ALA A 88 12.79 19.58 -16.03
CA ALA A 88 12.99 20.85 -16.71
C ALA A 88 12.75 20.79 -18.23
N ASP A 89 12.83 19.61 -18.84
CA ASP A 89 12.53 19.36 -20.26
C ASP A 89 11.04 19.04 -20.53
N GLY A 90 10.20 19.04 -19.49
CA GLY A 90 8.77 18.74 -19.55
C GLY A 90 8.41 17.26 -19.46
N THR A 91 9.40 16.36 -19.42
CA THR A 91 9.20 14.91 -19.30
C THR A 91 8.52 14.58 -17.96
N PRO A 92 7.41 13.81 -17.95
CA PRO A 92 6.73 13.43 -16.72
C PRO A 92 7.55 12.38 -15.94
N SER A 93 7.50 12.49 -14.62
CA SER A 93 8.15 11.57 -13.69
C SER A 93 7.36 10.27 -13.51
N ASP A 94 8.07 9.15 -13.40
CA ASP A 94 7.52 7.84 -12.98
C ASP A 94 7.51 7.64 -11.46
N GLU A 95 8.06 8.60 -10.71
CA GLU A 95 8.33 8.43 -9.30
C GLU A 95 7.72 9.53 -8.42
N TRP A 96 7.30 10.65 -8.99
CA TRP A 96 6.93 11.84 -8.21
C TRP A 96 5.67 12.49 -8.76
N CYS A 97 4.77 12.90 -7.87
CA CYS A 97 3.60 13.70 -8.25
C CYS A 97 3.91 15.20 -8.25
N ALA A 98 3.13 15.95 -9.03
CA ALA A 98 3.28 17.41 -9.18
C ALA A 98 3.13 18.18 -7.86
N TRP A 99 2.50 17.58 -6.84
CA TRP A 99 2.32 18.18 -5.52
C TRP A 99 3.43 17.85 -4.52
N CYS A 100 4.25 16.84 -4.78
CA CYS A 100 5.34 16.45 -3.87
C CYS A 100 6.70 16.99 -4.31
N VAL A 101 6.92 17.18 -5.61
CA VAL A 101 8.20 17.65 -6.17
C VAL A 101 7.92 18.78 -7.16
N LYS A 102 8.66 19.89 -7.01
CA LYS A 102 8.61 21.05 -7.90
C LYS A 102 9.45 20.80 -9.16
N GLU A 103 9.31 21.67 -10.16
CA GLU A 103 10.07 21.59 -11.43
C GLU A 103 11.60 21.64 -11.22
N ASP A 104 12.06 22.27 -10.15
CA ASP A 104 13.49 22.34 -9.79
C ASP A 104 14.01 21.08 -9.07
N GLY A 105 13.16 20.06 -8.88
CA GLY A 105 13.49 18.81 -8.21
C GLY A 105 13.44 18.88 -6.67
N SER A 106 13.16 20.05 -6.09
CA SER A 106 12.99 20.18 -4.64
C SER A 106 11.64 19.67 -4.16
N TYR A 107 11.56 19.23 -2.91
CA TYR A 107 10.28 18.86 -2.30
C TYR A 107 9.37 20.10 -2.16
N ALA A 108 8.09 19.91 -2.45
CA ALA A 108 7.10 20.98 -2.37
C ALA A 108 6.90 21.51 -0.93
N ALA A 109 7.07 20.63 0.06
CA ALA A 109 6.95 20.93 1.48
C ALA A 109 8.03 20.18 2.29
N ASP A 110 8.65 20.91 3.21
CA ASP A 110 9.45 20.36 4.30
C ASP A 110 8.47 19.92 5.41
N CYS A 111 8.28 18.61 5.54
CA CYS A 111 7.33 18.01 6.47
C CYS A 111 7.81 16.61 6.88
N THR A 112 7.39 16.19 8.07
CA THR A 112 7.65 14.85 8.60
C THR A 112 6.76 13.81 7.91
N MET A 113 7.10 12.53 8.08
CA MET A 113 6.24 11.44 7.62
C MET A 113 4.86 11.47 8.31
N GLU A 114 4.79 11.84 9.59
CA GLU A 114 3.53 11.94 10.34
C GLU A 114 2.63 13.02 9.75
N GLU A 115 3.17 14.21 9.48
CA GLU A 115 2.45 15.32 8.83
C GLU A 115 1.96 14.92 7.42
N MET A 116 2.77 14.16 6.67
CA MET A 116 2.35 13.61 5.36
C MET A 116 1.17 12.65 5.49
N ILE A 117 1.16 11.77 6.51
CA ILE A 117 0.04 10.85 6.77
C ILE A 117 -1.22 11.64 7.10
N GLU A 118 -1.14 12.60 8.02
CA GLU A 118 -2.28 13.41 8.43
C GLU A 118 -2.92 14.16 7.25
N PHE A 119 -2.09 14.69 6.35
CA PHE A 119 -2.57 15.39 5.16
C PHE A 119 -3.19 14.46 4.11
N CYS A 120 -2.54 13.32 3.83
CA CYS A 120 -2.95 12.46 2.72
C CYS A 120 -4.00 11.40 3.08
N ALA A 121 -4.06 10.95 4.34
CA ALA A 121 -4.99 9.90 4.75
C ALA A 121 -6.47 10.24 4.51
N PRO A 122 -6.96 11.46 4.78
CA PRO A 122 -8.35 11.81 4.47
C PRO A 122 -8.68 11.73 2.97
N MET A 123 -7.76 12.16 2.11
CA MET A 123 -7.92 12.08 0.65
C MET A 123 -7.91 10.63 0.19
N MET A 124 -7.03 9.80 0.75
CA MET A 124 -6.99 8.37 0.48
C MET A 124 -8.28 7.66 0.91
N ALA A 125 -8.78 7.98 2.11
CA ALA A 125 -10.01 7.45 2.66
C ALA A 125 -11.20 7.75 1.73
N GLN A 126 -11.33 9.00 1.30
CA GLN A 126 -12.38 9.42 0.37
C GLN A 126 -12.26 8.76 -1.00
N ALA A 127 -11.05 8.70 -1.57
CA ALA A 127 -10.82 8.18 -2.91
C ALA A 127 -11.03 6.66 -3.02
N ASN A 128 -10.83 5.92 -1.91
CA ASN A 128 -10.91 4.46 -1.89
C ASN A 128 -12.11 3.92 -1.10
N ASP A 129 -13.00 4.81 -0.61
CA ASP A 129 -14.15 4.45 0.24
C ASP A 129 -13.76 3.59 1.44
N VAL A 130 -12.69 3.99 2.14
CA VAL A 130 -12.21 3.35 3.37
C VAL A 130 -12.30 4.31 4.56
N SER A 131 -12.24 3.78 5.79
CA SER A 131 -12.25 4.64 6.96
C SER A 131 -10.98 5.50 7.04
N PRO A 132 -11.03 6.71 7.64
CA PRO A 132 -9.83 7.51 7.90
C PRO A 132 -8.76 6.74 8.68
N ASP A 133 -9.19 5.95 9.67
CA ASP A 133 -8.29 5.14 10.49
C ASP A 133 -7.57 4.07 9.65
N ASP A 134 -8.29 3.39 8.74
CA ASP A 134 -7.68 2.42 7.81
C ASP A 134 -6.67 3.09 6.88
N ALA A 135 -6.97 4.31 6.39
CA ALA A 135 -6.07 5.06 5.52
C ALA A 135 -4.79 5.49 6.27
N VAL A 136 -4.91 6.03 7.48
CA VAL A 136 -3.75 6.34 8.36
C VAL A 136 -2.93 5.07 8.59
N SER A 137 -3.60 3.98 8.95
CA SER A 137 -3.02 2.67 9.16
C SER A 137 -2.23 2.19 7.95
N LEU A 138 -2.79 2.32 6.75
CA LEU A 138 -2.19 1.89 5.50
C LEU A 138 -0.96 2.73 5.16
N MET A 139 -1.11 4.05 5.23
CA MET A 139 -0.02 4.99 4.97
C MET A 139 1.15 4.80 5.92
N GLY A 140 0.90 4.52 7.21
CA GLY A 140 1.95 4.23 8.18
C GLY A 140 2.79 2.99 7.86
N VAL A 141 2.30 2.06 7.04
CA VAL A 141 3.08 0.91 6.56
C VAL A 141 3.74 1.19 5.20
N VAL A 142 3.10 1.98 4.36
CA VAL A 142 3.57 2.27 2.99
C VAL A 142 4.65 3.35 2.97
N LEU A 143 4.44 4.49 3.65
CA LEU A 143 5.36 5.62 3.58
C LEU A 143 6.80 5.26 3.98
N PRO A 144 7.07 4.50 5.06
CA PRO A 144 8.45 4.12 5.41
C PRO A 144 9.21 3.36 4.31
N GLN A 145 8.50 2.77 3.35
CA GLN A 145 9.08 2.02 2.25
C GLN A 145 9.40 2.88 1.01
N LEU A 146 8.97 4.15 0.99
CA LEU A 146 9.14 5.04 -0.17
C LEU A 146 10.51 5.75 -0.16
N LYS A 147 10.99 6.20 -1.33
CA LYS A 147 12.34 6.81 -1.45
C LYS A 147 12.54 8.03 -0.55
N ARG A 148 11.52 8.87 -0.36
CA ARG A 148 11.63 10.07 0.49
C ARG A 148 11.94 9.72 1.95
N TRP A 149 11.40 8.61 2.45
CA TRP A 149 11.37 8.28 3.88
C TRP A 149 12.31 7.15 4.29
N ARG A 150 12.83 6.37 3.33
CA ARG A 150 13.72 5.21 3.59
C ARG A 150 15.04 5.54 4.30
N ALA A 151 15.37 6.80 4.51
CA ALA A 151 16.61 7.27 5.13
C ALA A 151 16.42 8.01 6.46
N GLU A 152 15.18 8.16 6.94
CA GLU A 152 14.86 8.71 8.27
C GLU A 152 14.88 7.64 9.37
#